data_AF-A0A3B0XNB5-F1
#
_entry.id   AF-A0A3B0XNB5-F1
#
_cell.length_a   1.000
_cell.length_b   1.000
_cell.length_c   1.000
_cell.angle_alpha   90.00
_cell.angle_beta   90.00
_cell.angle_gamma   90.00
#
_symmetry.space_group_name_H-M   'P 1'
#
loop_
_entity.id
_entity.type
_entity.pdbx_description
1 polymer ?
#
loop_
_entity_poly.entity_id
_entity_poly.type
_entity_poly.pdbx_seq_one_letter_code
_entity_poly.pdbx_strand_id
1 'polypeptide(L)'
;MILIIDSDNTSELKTRRNFEAVGYKAVVVAKTAAQAREVLNTSEPGSVKDPGGAKNAGGAKNPGAAKNKASLIIINSELDDGNGFTLCREIRKTEKTCNASCNVHIIMLISSAKNQTAIEKTNHSGADSFAVKPYDSDIFFKYIAQYVQLKTVLLVEDDPLIRQMLCAILSKYDMEIIEIDNGIEAHNLINSISPVCLVVLDIGLPGMNGVKIVSSIRSKANWKKTPIVMLTSSTEPTDVKGALSSGANDYVVKPFNIDDFEARMARYLRSD
;
A
#
# COMPACT_ATOMS: atom_id res chain seq x y z
N MET A 1 3.14 3.24 -1.73
CA MET A 1 3.32 4.19 -2.86
C MET A 1 4.17 3.56 -3.95
N ILE A 2 3.82 3.80 -5.22
CA ILE A 2 4.68 3.53 -6.38
C ILE A 2 5.27 4.86 -6.85
N LEU A 3 6.58 4.94 -7.03
CA LEU A 3 7.25 6.13 -7.56
C LEU A 3 7.81 5.86 -8.96
N ILE A 4 7.34 6.61 -9.95
CA ILE A 4 7.87 6.58 -11.32
C ILE A 4 8.76 7.79 -11.51
N ILE A 5 10.01 7.58 -11.86
CA ILE A 5 11.01 8.62 -12.11
C ILE A 5 11.38 8.55 -13.59
N ASP A 6 10.69 9.34 -14.41
CA ASP A 6 10.84 9.28 -15.87
C ASP A 6 10.53 10.63 -16.50
N SER A 7 11.51 11.22 -17.20
CA SER A 7 11.31 12.49 -17.89
C SER A 7 10.42 12.36 -19.14
N ASP A 8 10.30 11.15 -19.72
CA ASP A 8 9.40 10.92 -20.86
C ASP A 8 7.93 10.86 -20.42
N ASN A 9 7.16 11.87 -20.85
CA ASN A 9 5.72 12.00 -20.57
C ASN A 9 4.89 10.83 -21.13
N THR A 10 5.30 10.24 -22.25
CA THR A 10 4.50 9.20 -22.91
C THR A 10 4.62 7.88 -22.17
N SER A 11 5.83 7.46 -21.78
CA SER A 11 6.04 6.25 -21.00
C SER A 11 5.46 6.38 -19.59
N GLU A 12 5.66 7.53 -18.95
CA GLU A 12 5.11 7.83 -17.62
C GLU A 12 3.58 7.72 -17.59
N LEU A 13 2.88 8.44 -18.47
CA LEU A 13 1.40 8.42 -18.52
C LEU A 13 0.84 7.00 -18.76
N LYS A 14 1.50 6.21 -19.60
CA LYS A 14 1.11 4.81 -19.86
C LYS A 14 1.30 3.94 -18.62
N THR A 15 2.47 3.99 -18.00
CA THR A 15 2.76 3.20 -16.80
C THR A 15 1.84 3.60 -15.64
N ARG A 16 1.57 4.90 -15.45
CA ARG A 16 0.63 5.39 -14.42
C ARG A 16 -0.79 4.87 -14.64
N ARG A 17 -1.32 4.99 -15.87
CA ARG A 17 -2.68 4.51 -16.21
C ARG A 17 -2.86 3.01 -15.96
N ASN A 18 -1.84 2.19 -16.24
CA ASN A 18 -1.92 0.76 -16.00
C ASN A 18 -2.05 0.43 -14.51
N PHE A 19 -1.32 1.14 -13.65
CA PHE A 19 -1.45 1.00 -12.20
C PHE A 19 -2.82 1.49 -11.71
N GLU A 20 -3.29 2.64 -12.19
CA GLU A 20 -4.62 3.17 -11.84
C GLU A 20 -5.75 2.20 -12.25
N ALA A 21 -5.64 1.57 -13.43
CA ALA A 21 -6.65 0.66 -13.96
C ALA A 21 -6.86 -0.61 -13.12
N VAL A 22 -5.83 -1.05 -12.38
CA VAL A 22 -5.93 -2.20 -11.46
C VAL A 22 -6.16 -1.79 -9.99
N GLY A 23 -6.44 -0.51 -9.74
CA GLY A 23 -6.80 -0.01 -8.42
C GLY A 23 -5.65 0.56 -7.58
N TYR A 24 -4.43 0.68 -8.10
CA TYR A 24 -3.35 1.42 -7.41
C TYR A 24 -3.57 2.92 -7.54
N LYS A 25 -3.87 3.60 -6.42
CA LYS A 25 -4.17 5.04 -6.41
C LYS A 25 -2.95 5.91 -6.04
N ALA A 26 -2.05 5.46 -5.16
CA ALA A 26 -0.81 6.19 -4.84
C ALA A 26 0.34 5.89 -5.82
N VAL A 27 0.18 6.33 -7.06
CA VAL A 27 1.26 6.43 -8.03
C VAL A 27 1.74 7.88 -8.08
N VAL A 28 2.98 8.10 -7.64
CA VAL A 28 3.63 9.41 -7.68
C VAL A 28 4.64 9.43 -8.82
N VAL A 29 4.71 10.57 -9.50
CA VAL A 29 5.61 10.78 -10.63
C VAL A 29 6.61 11.87 -10.29
N ALA A 30 7.87 11.61 -10.62
CA ALA A 30 8.93 12.60 -10.67
C ALA A 30 9.52 12.62 -12.09
N LYS A 31 9.75 13.81 -12.64
CA LYS A 31 10.41 14.03 -13.93
C LYS A 31 11.92 14.10 -13.80
N THR A 32 12.40 14.43 -12.61
CA THR A 32 13.81 14.69 -12.33
C THR A 32 14.28 13.95 -11.08
N ALA A 33 15.59 13.75 -10.96
CA ALA A 33 16.20 13.20 -9.76
C ALA A 33 15.98 14.13 -8.55
N ALA A 34 15.99 15.44 -8.75
CA ALA A 34 15.66 16.40 -7.69
C ALA A 34 14.23 16.21 -7.15
N GLN A 35 13.23 16.11 -8.03
CA GLN A 35 11.83 15.87 -7.64
C GLN A 35 11.68 14.53 -6.92
N ALA A 36 12.35 13.48 -7.40
CA ALA A 36 12.31 12.18 -6.74
C ALA A 36 12.86 12.23 -5.31
N ARG A 37 13.96 12.96 -5.08
CA ARG A 37 14.52 13.17 -3.73
C ARG A 37 13.55 13.93 -2.83
N GLU A 38 12.82 14.90 -3.36
CA GLU A 38 11.79 15.60 -2.60
C GLU A 38 10.68 14.63 -2.17
N VAL A 39 10.11 13.88 -3.11
CA VAL A 39 9.05 12.88 -2.84
C VAL A 39 9.48 11.84 -1.80
N LEU A 40 10.70 11.34 -1.90
CA LEU A 40 11.22 10.31 -0.98
C LEU A 40 11.53 10.86 0.42
N ASN A 41 11.70 12.19 0.57
CA ASN A 41 11.99 12.84 1.84
C ASN A 41 10.76 13.52 2.47
N THR A 42 9.66 13.70 1.74
CA THR A 42 8.41 14.27 2.25
C THR A 42 7.53 13.23 2.96
N SER A 43 6.57 13.71 3.74
CA SER A 43 5.82 12.91 4.73
C SER A 43 4.36 12.63 4.34
N GLU A 44 3.87 13.14 3.20
CA GLU A 44 2.49 12.94 2.73
C GLU A 44 2.45 12.77 1.20
N PRO A 45 1.60 11.88 0.66
CA PRO A 45 1.31 11.83 -0.76
C PRO A 45 0.27 12.91 -1.10
N GLY A 46 0.72 14.13 -1.36
CA GLY A 46 -0.14 15.28 -1.68
C GLY A 46 0.41 16.11 -2.84
N SER A 47 -0.16 15.92 -4.02
CA SER A 47 -0.13 16.82 -5.19
C SER A 47 1.22 17.50 -5.50
N VAL A 48 2.03 16.88 -6.37
CA VAL A 48 3.00 17.66 -7.17
C VAL A 48 2.16 18.55 -8.09
N LYS A 49 1.97 19.82 -7.68
CA LYS A 49 1.35 20.84 -8.53
C LYS A 49 2.30 21.20 -9.67
N ASP A 50 1.73 21.36 -10.85
CA ASP A 50 2.38 21.98 -12.02
C ASP A 50 3.05 23.32 -11.63
N PRO A 51 4.29 23.62 -12.07
CA PRO A 51 5.04 24.74 -11.55
C PRO A 51 4.61 26.05 -12.23
N GLY A 52 3.80 26.83 -11.52
CA GLY A 52 3.44 28.19 -11.91
C GLY A 52 2.98 29.02 -10.70
N GLY A 53 3.92 29.51 -9.90
CA GLY A 53 3.63 30.52 -8.87
C GLY A 53 4.52 30.45 -7.63
N ALA A 54 5.46 31.38 -7.50
CA ALA A 54 6.26 31.57 -6.30
C ALA A 54 5.44 32.26 -5.18
N LYS A 55 5.63 31.84 -3.92
CA LYS A 55 6.06 32.70 -2.78
C LYS A 55 6.16 31.93 -1.44
N ASN A 56 7.13 32.39 -0.65
CA ASN A 56 7.59 31.98 0.70
C ASN A 56 6.53 31.77 1.79
N ALA A 57 6.81 30.89 2.76
CA ALA A 57 6.98 31.22 4.20
C ALA A 57 7.45 29.98 5.00
N GLY A 58 8.31 30.20 6.00
CA GLY A 58 8.95 29.14 6.79
C GLY A 58 8.10 28.53 7.90
N GLY A 59 8.57 27.41 8.48
CA GLY A 59 7.97 26.78 9.65
C GLY A 59 8.67 25.50 10.09
N ALA A 60 9.19 25.52 11.32
CA ALA A 60 9.49 24.43 12.27
C ALA A 60 9.92 23.03 11.76
N LYS A 61 11.11 22.59 12.19
CA LYS A 61 11.51 21.18 12.23
C LYS A 61 10.57 20.41 13.17
N ASN A 62 9.69 19.59 12.61
CA ASN A 62 8.85 18.66 13.38
C ASN A 62 9.61 17.32 13.53
N PRO A 63 9.87 16.81 14.75
CA PRO A 63 10.56 15.55 14.94
C PRO A 63 9.56 14.39 14.83
N GLY A 64 9.78 13.49 13.86
CA GLY A 64 9.08 12.20 13.78
C GLY A 64 8.04 12.03 12.66
N ALA A 65 8.22 12.71 11.52
CA ALA A 65 7.36 12.49 10.36
C ALA A 65 7.66 11.15 9.68
N ALA A 66 6.64 10.32 9.47
CA ALA A 66 6.76 9.07 8.74
C ALA A 66 7.21 9.36 7.30
N LYS A 67 8.39 8.86 6.91
CA LYS A 67 8.89 8.97 5.52
C LYS A 67 7.92 8.27 4.58
N ASN A 68 7.60 8.90 3.44
CA ASN A 68 6.74 8.29 2.43
C ASN A 68 7.42 7.04 1.85
N LYS A 69 6.95 5.86 2.24
CA LYS A 69 7.61 4.59 1.94
C LYS A 69 7.14 4.06 0.59
N ALA A 70 8.00 4.16 -0.42
CA ALA A 70 7.77 3.49 -1.69
C ALA A 70 7.93 1.97 -1.53
N SER A 71 6.99 1.20 -2.08
CA SER A 71 7.13 -0.26 -2.21
C SER A 71 7.77 -0.64 -3.55
N LEU A 72 7.58 0.18 -4.58
CA LEU A 72 8.19 0.05 -5.89
C LEU A 72 8.63 1.42 -6.41
N ILE A 73 9.85 1.49 -6.94
CA ILE A 73 10.39 2.64 -7.65
C ILE A 73 10.81 2.20 -9.05
N ILE A 74 10.32 2.88 -10.07
CA ILE A 74 10.71 2.68 -11.46
C ILE A 74 11.54 3.89 -11.87
N ILE A 75 12.81 3.69 -12.24
CA ILE A 75 13.76 4.78 -12.49
C ILE A 75 14.25 4.70 -13.93
N ASN A 76 14.08 5.75 -14.72
CA ASN A 76 14.76 5.86 -16.00
C ASN A 76 16.27 6.09 -15.77
N SER A 77 17.10 5.31 -16.46
CA SER A 77 18.56 5.42 -16.40
C SER A 77 19.07 6.80 -16.85
N GLU A 78 18.34 7.43 -17.78
CA GLU A 78 18.59 8.78 -18.29
C GLU A 78 17.52 9.71 -17.73
N LEU A 79 17.95 10.75 -16.99
CA LEU A 79 17.09 11.77 -16.39
C LEU A 79 17.60 13.15 -16.81
N ASP A 80 16.72 14.14 -16.86
CA ASP A 80 17.06 15.47 -17.39
C ASP A 80 18.10 16.22 -16.54
N ASP A 81 18.11 15.99 -15.23
CA ASP A 81 19.00 16.65 -14.26
C ASP A 81 20.00 15.68 -13.61
N GLY A 82 20.15 14.46 -14.15
CA GLY A 82 21.00 13.48 -13.51
C GLY A 82 21.00 12.09 -14.14
N ASN A 83 21.51 11.14 -13.37
CA ASN A 83 21.69 9.77 -13.82
C ASN A 83 20.93 8.81 -12.89
N GLY A 84 20.03 8.01 -13.45
CA GLY A 84 19.18 7.08 -12.70
C GLY A 84 19.97 6.05 -11.89
N PHE A 85 21.13 5.59 -12.38
CA PHE A 85 22.01 4.68 -11.64
C PHE A 85 22.58 5.32 -10.37
N THR A 86 22.92 6.61 -10.45
CA THR A 86 23.45 7.36 -9.30
C THR A 86 22.35 7.55 -8.25
N LEU A 87 21.16 7.94 -8.70
CA LEU A 87 19.99 8.08 -7.82
C LEU A 87 19.61 6.75 -7.14
N CYS A 88 19.60 5.65 -7.90
CA CYS A 88 19.36 4.30 -7.35
C CYS A 88 20.34 3.97 -6.22
N ARG A 89 21.64 4.27 -6.41
CA ARG A 89 22.67 4.02 -5.40
C ARG A 89 22.47 4.88 -4.15
N GLU A 90 22.04 6.13 -4.30
CA GLU A 90 21.70 7.03 -3.18
C GLU A 90 20.52 6.47 -2.36
N ILE A 91 19.47 6.02 -3.04
CA ILE A 91 18.29 5.42 -2.41
C ILE A 91 18.71 4.18 -1.59
N ARG A 92 19.46 3.25 -2.18
CA ARG A 92 19.94 2.03 -1.50
C ARG A 92 20.87 2.31 -0.32
N LYS A 93 21.71 3.35 -0.39
CA LYS A 93 22.55 3.76 0.76
C LYS A 93 21.70 4.28 1.91
N THR A 94 20.64 5.03 1.59
CA THR A 94 19.69 5.56 2.59
C THR A 94 18.87 4.44 3.24
N GLU A 95 18.46 3.45 2.45
CA GLU A 95 17.77 2.24 2.94
C GLU A 95 18.63 1.49 3.97
N LYS A 96 19.90 1.20 3.64
CA LYS A 96 20.82 0.47 4.53
C LYS A 96 21.16 1.19 5.84
N THR A 97 21.05 2.53 5.85
CA THR A 97 21.32 3.34 7.05
C THR A 97 20.07 3.55 7.91
N CYS A 98 18.88 3.33 7.35
CA CYS A 98 17.63 3.32 8.10
C CYS A 98 17.40 1.90 8.65
N ASN A 99 17.44 1.70 9.98
CA ASN A 99 17.11 0.42 10.64
C ASN A 99 15.65 -0.06 10.44
N ALA A 100 14.88 0.61 9.57
CA ALA A 100 13.55 0.17 9.17
C ALA A 100 13.71 -0.83 8.03
N SER A 101 13.06 -1.99 8.10
CA SER A 101 12.93 -2.93 6.97
C SER A 101 12.19 -2.26 5.81
N CYS A 102 12.88 -1.46 5.00
CA CYS A 102 12.34 -0.80 3.83
C CYS A 102 12.67 -1.62 2.59
N ASN A 103 11.99 -2.76 2.45
CA ASN A 103 12.11 -3.61 1.27
C ASN A 103 11.44 -2.92 0.06
N VAL A 104 12.12 -1.92 -0.51
CA VAL A 104 11.67 -1.22 -1.71
C VAL A 104 12.21 -1.95 -2.93
N HIS A 105 11.32 -2.28 -3.87
CA HIS A 105 11.75 -2.81 -5.15
C HIS A 105 12.14 -1.68 -6.11
N ILE A 106 13.31 -1.78 -6.75
CA ILE A 106 13.79 -0.78 -7.71
C ILE A 106 13.99 -1.42 -9.07
N ILE A 107 13.28 -0.91 -10.08
CA ILE A 107 13.39 -1.34 -11.48
C ILE A 107 13.99 -0.22 -12.31
N MET A 108 15.09 -0.51 -13.00
CA MET A 108 15.74 0.43 -13.90
C MET A 108 15.17 0.35 -15.32
N LEU A 109 14.71 1.47 -15.90
CA LEU A 109 14.38 1.55 -17.31
C LEU A 109 15.62 1.94 -18.12
N ILE A 110 16.00 1.11 -19.07
CA ILE A 110 17.13 1.36 -19.97
C ILE A 110 16.66 1.49 -21.41
N SER A 111 17.37 2.30 -22.20
CA SER A 111 17.00 2.62 -23.58
C SER A 111 17.22 1.48 -24.58
N SER A 112 18.08 0.49 -24.26
CA SER A 112 18.36 -0.63 -25.17
C SER A 112 18.93 -1.85 -24.45
N ALA A 113 18.48 -3.05 -24.84
CA ALA A 113 19.02 -4.34 -24.40
C ALA A 113 20.45 -4.59 -24.90
N LYS A 114 20.89 -3.87 -25.95
CA LYS A 114 22.25 -3.99 -26.50
C LYS A 114 23.26 -3.12 -25.76
N ASN A 115 22.79 -2.24 -24.87
CA ASN A 115 23.65 -1.38 -24.07
C ASN A 115 24.22 -2.16 -22.88
N GLN A 116 25.23 -2.99 -23.14
CA GLN A 116 25.87 -3.85 -22.14
C GLN A 116 26.39 -3.04 -20.95
N THR A 117 26.93 -1.85 -21.21
CA THR A 117 27.37 -0.92 -20.15
C THR A 117 26.22 -0.46 -19.26
N ALA A 118 25.03 -0.20 -19.80
CA ALA A 118 23.87 0.15 -18.99
C ALA A 118 23.41 -1.02 -18.12
N ILE A 119 23.39 -2.25 -18.66
CA ILE A 119 23.05 -3.46 -17.90
C ILE A 119 24.05 -3.67 -16.75
N GLU A 120 25.35 -3.55 -17.03
CA GLU A 120 26.38 -3.62 -15.99
C GLU A 120 26.18 -2.52 -14.94
N LYS A 121 25.88 -1.29 -15.35
CA LYS A 121 25.61 -0.18 -14.41
C LYS A 121 24.39 -0.44 -13.54
N THR A 122 23.32 -1.04 -14.07
CA THR A 122 22.14 -1.47 -13.28
C THR A 122 22.56 -2.42 -12.16
N ASN A 123 23.33 -3.46 -12.49
CA ASN A 123 23.75 -4.46 -11.50
C ASN A 123 24.59 -3.83 -10.37
N HIS A 124 25.38 -2.79 -10.69
CA HIS A 124 26.21 -2.07 -9.72
C HIS A 124 25.51 -0.86 -9.06
N SER A 125 24.29 -0.51 -9.46
CA SER A 125 23.52 0.56 -8.81
C SER A 125 22.69 0.05 -7.63
N GLY A 126 22.49 -1.27 -7.54
CA GLY A 126 21.62 -1.91 -6.55
C GLY A 126 20.14 -1.92 -6.95
N ALA A 127 19.83 -1.78 -8.24
CA ALA A 127 18.49 -2.07 -8.74
C ALA A 127 18.22 -3.58 -8.67
N ASP A 128 16.98 -3.97 -8.42
CA ASP A 128 16.59 -5.40 -8.35
C ASP A 128 16.43 -6.00 -9.74
N SER A 129 16.03 -5.18 -10.71
CA SER A 129 15.93 -5.58 -12.11
C SER A 129 15.98 -4.39 -13.06
N PHE A 130 15.86 -4.68 -14.35
CA PHE A 130 15.67 -3.66 -15.38
C PHE A 130 14.61 -4.06 -16.38
N ALA A 131 14.04 -3.06 -17.06
CA ALA A 131 13.23 -3.22 -18.25
C ALA A 131 13.77 -2.34 -19.38
N VAL A 132 13.60 -2.80 -20.62
CA VAL A 132 14.14 -2.14 -21.81
C VAL A 132 13.02 -1.41 -22.52
N LYS A 133 13.22 -0.12 -22.84
CA LYS A 133 12.31 0.66 -23.68
C LYS A 133 12.54 0.39 -25.18
N PRO A 134 11.49 0.41 -26.03
CA PRO A 134 10.07 0.40 -25.64
C PRO A 134 9.68 -0.98 -25.09
N TYR A 135 8.88 -1.01 -24.03
CA TYR A 135 8.30 -2.23 -23.49
C TYR A 135 6.82 -2.30 -23.81
N ASP A 136 6.30 -3.52 -23.94
CA ASP A 136 4.88 -3.76 -23.92
C ASP A 136 4.34 -3.48 -22.52
N SER A 137 3.30 -2.64 -22.45
CA SER A 137 2.70 -2.17 -21.21
C SER A 137 2.09 -3.29 -20.36
N ASP A 138 1.42 -4.26 -20.99
CA ASP A 138 0.72 -5.34 -20.30
C ASP A 138 1.72 -6.37 -19.78
N ILE A 139 2.74 -6.68 -20.60
CA ILE A 139 3.84 -7.57 -20.20
C ILE A 139 4.65 -6.94 -19.06
N PHE A 140 5.03 -5.66 -19.20
CA PHE A 140 5.76 -4.95 -18.15
C PHE A 140 4.93 -4.87 -16.87
N PHE A 141 3.64 -4.57 -16.98
CA PHE A 141 2.75 -4.56 -15.83
C PHE A 141 2.65 -5.93 -15.16
N LYS A 142 2.44 -7.02 -15.92
CA LYS A 142 2.41 -8.39 -15.37
C LYS A 142 3.73 -8.75 -14.67
N TYR A 143 4.85 -8.29 -15.22
CA TYR A 143 6.16 -8.47 -14.62
C TYR A 143 6.31 -7.70 -13.30
N ILE A 144 5.83 -6.45 -13.21
CA ILE A 144 5.99 -5.65 -11.98
C ILE A 144 4.89 -5.91 -10.93
N ALA A 145 3.75 -6.48 -11.34
CA ALA A 145 2.64 -6.85 -10.47
C ALA A 145 3.07 -7.75 -9.30
N GLN A 146 4.10 -8.58 -9.51
CA GLN A 146 4.64 -9.44 -8.45
C GLN A 146 5.32 -8.67 -7.31
N TYR A 147 5.76 -7.43 -7.56
CA TYR A 147 6.44 -6.56 -6.59
C TYR A 147 5.50 -5.56 -5.93
N VAL A 148 4.29 -5.45 -6.47
CA VAL A 148 3.22 -4.61 -5.95
C VAL A 148 2.03 -5.51 -5.70
N GLN A 149 1.95 -6.05 -4.48
CA GLN A 149 0.75 -6.71 -4.01
C GLN A 149 -0.14 -5.68 -3.33
N LEU A 150 -1.36 -5.48 -3.85
CA LEU A 150 -2.33 -4.60 -3.19
C LEU A 150 -2.62 -5.25 -1.85
N LYS A 151 -2.46 -4.49 -0.78
CA LYS A 151 -2.93 -4.95 0.52
C LYS A 151 -4.45 -5.10 0.37
N THR A 152 -4.97 -6.30 0.60
CA THR A 152 -6.42 -6.56 0.55
C THR A 152 -6.97 -6.50 1.97
N VAL A 153 -8.12 -5.84 2.16
CA VAL A 153 -8.91 -5.86 3.39
C VAL A 153 -10.19 -6.63 3.12
N LEU A 154 -10.54 -7.56 4.01
CA LEU A 154 -11.86 -8.18 4.02
C LEU A 154 -12.76 -7.41 4.98
N LEU A 155 -13.79 -6.75 4.46
CA LEU A 155 -14.81 -6.05 5.24
C LEU A 155 -16.10 -6.87 5.24
N VAL A 156 -16.53 -7.31 6.43
CA VAL A 156 -17.75 -8.09 6.62
C VAL A 156 -18.70 -7.31 7.53
N GLU A 157 -19.73 -6.73 6.94
CA GLU A 157 -20.68 -5.82 7.59
C GLU A 157 -22.00 -5.88 6.84
N ASP A 158 -23.12 -6.17 7.51
CA ASP A 158 -24.42 -6.32 6.86
C ASP A 158 -25.13 -4.98 6.62
N ASP A 159 -24.95 -4.00 7.52
CA ASP A 159 -25.52 -2.67 7.35
C ASP A 159 -24.84 -1.92 6.17
N PRO A 160 -25.58 -1.61 5.09
CA PRO A 160 -25.00 -1.00 3.90
C PRO A 160 -24.45 0.41 4.14
N LEU A 161 -25.01 1.18 5.07
CA LEU A 161 -24.54 2.53 5.39
C LEU A 161 -23.22 2.47 6.16
N ILE A 162 -23.13 1.57 7.15
CA ILE A 162 -21.88 1.34 7.88
C ILE A 162 -20.81 0.80 6.93
N ARG A 163 -21.15 -0.19 6.10
CA ARG A 163 -20.23 -0.78 5.12
C ARG A 163 -19.69 0.28 4.15
N GLN A 164 -20.56 1.11 3.56
CA GLN A 164 -20.16 2.19 2.66
C GLN A 164 -19.24 3.21 3.34
N MET A 165 -19.56 3.61 4.58
CA MET A 165 -18.72 4.51 5.38
C MET A 165 -17.34 3.90 5.63
N LEU A 166 -17.28 2.64 6.04
CA LEU A 166 -16.02 1.91 6.29
C LEU A 166 -15.20 1.78 5.01
N CYS A 167 -15.83 1.49 3.87
CA CYS A 167 -15.17 1.47 2.57
C CYS A 167 -14.55 2.83 2.23
N ALA A 168 -15.26 3.93 2.46
CA ALA A 168 -14.74 5.28 2.20
C ALA A 168 -13.51 5.60 3.07
N ILE A 169 -13.50 5.14 4.33
CA ILE A 169 -12.37 5.30 5.25
C ILE A 169 -11.17 4.44 4.80
N LEU A 170 -11.40 3.15 4.57
CA LEU A 170 -10.34 2.19 4.21
C LEU A 170 -9.76 2.45 2.82
N SER A 171 -10.54 3.01 1.90
CA SER A 171 -10.09 3.38 0.55
C SER A 171 -8.96 4.41 0.53
N LYS A 172 -8.71 5.10 1.64
CA LYS A 172 -7.59 6.05 1.80
C LYS A 172 -6.22 5.37 1.86
N TYR A 173 -6.17 4.04 2.05
CA TYR A 173 -4.92 3.29 2.31
C TYR A 173 -4.33 2.56 1.09
N ASP A 174 -4.77 2.87 -0.14
CA ASP A 174 -4.34 2.19 -1.38
C ASP A 174 -4.48 0.67 -1.31
N MET A 175 -5.67 0.22 -0.92
CA MET A 175 -5.98 -1.19 -0.68
C MET A 175 -7.15 -1.63 -1.53
N GLU A 176 -7.17 -2.92 -1.85
CA GLU A 176 -8.38 -3.58 -2.34
C GLU A 176 -9.28 -3.90 -1.15
N ILE A 177 -10.58 -3.63 -1.26
CA ILE A 177 -11.56 -3.97 -0.23
C ILE A 177 -12.49 -5.02 -0.82
N ILE A 178 -12.49 -6.21 -0.20
CA ILE A 178 -13.50 -7.24 -0.48
C ILE A 178 -14.65 -7.01 0.50
N GLU A 179 -15.80 -6.65 -0.02
CA GLU A 179 -17.01 -6.38 0.75
C GLU A 179 -17.91 -7.62 0.79
N ILE A 180 -18.34 -8.00 1.99
CA ILE A 180 -19.31 -9.09 2.21
C ILE A 180 -20.33 -8.62 3.24
N ASP A 181 -21.60 -8.95 3.04
CA ASP A 181 -22.70 -8.55 3.94
C ASP A 181 -23.31 -9.72 4.74
N ASN A 182 -22.74 -10.93 4.58
CA ASN A 182 -23.27 -12.15 5.18
C ASN A 182 -22.18 -13.02 5.82
N GLY A 183 -22.44 -13.55 7.01
CA GLY A 183 -21.48 -14.37 7.73
C GLY A 183 -21.16 -15.72 7.08
N ILE A 184 -22.13 -16.34 6.38
CA ILE A 184 -21.93 -17.60 5.66
C ILE A 184 -21.05 -17.39 4.43
N GLU A 185 -21.32 -16.34 3.66
CA GLU A 185 -20.50 -15.97 2.50
C GLU A 185 -19.08 -15.62 2.91
N ALA A 186 -18.91 -14.85 3.99
CA ALA A 186 -17.60 -14.52 4.54
C ALA A 186 -16.84 -15.78 4.94
N HIS A 187 -17.49 -16.69 5.67
CA HIS A 187 -16.89 -17.96 6.06
C HIS A 187 -16.44 -18.81 4.86
N ASN A 188 -17.28 -18.89 3.81
CA ASN A 188 -16.96 -19.63 2.60
C ASN A 188 -15.78 -18.98 1.86
N LEU A 189 -15.81 -17.66 1.67
CA LEU A 189 -14.74 -16.92 1.02
C LEU A 189 -13.39 -17.12 1.72
N ILE A 190 -13.34 -17.01 3.06
CA ILE A 190 -12.14 -17.23 3.88
C ILE A 190 -11.53 -18.62 3.65
N ASN A 191 -12.34 -19.63 3.30
CA ASN A 191 -11.87 -20.97 2.98
C ASN A 191 -11.33 -21.10 1.55
N SER A 192 -11.63 -20.14 0.67
CA SER A 192 -11.28 -20.18 -0.76
C SER A 192 -10.17 -19.19 -1.15
N ILE A 193 -9.90 -18.17 -0.33
CA ILE A 193 -8.88 -17.14 -0.63
C ILE A 193 -7.62 -17.28 0.22
N SER A 194 -6.54 -16.65 -0.25
CA SER A 194 -5.33 -16.46 0.54
C SER A 194 -5.55 -15.43 1.67
N PRO A 195 -4.75 -15.48 2.75
CA PRO A 195 -4.85 -14.51 3.84
C PRO A 195 -4.74 -13.06 3.35
N VAL A 196 -5.64 -12.22 3.85
CA VAL A 196 -5.66 -10.78 3.58
C VAL A 196 -4.83 -10.02 4.63
N CYS A 197 -4.56 -8.73 4.41
CA CYS A 197 -3.75 -7.93 5.34
C CYS A 197 -4.52 -7.50 6.60
N LEU A 198 -5.85 -7.47 6.54
CA LEU A 198 -6.73 -7.10 7.63
C LEU A 198 -8.14 -7.67 7.38
N VAL A 199 -8.78 -8.13 8.44
CA VAL A 199 -10.22 -8.44 8.45
C VAL A 199 -10.91 -7.46 9.39
N VAL A 200 -11.94 -6.77 8.89
CA VAL A 200 -12.89 -5.98 9.68
C VAL A 200 -14.21 -6.74 9.67
N LEU A 201 -14.69 -7.16 10.84
CA LEU A 201 -15.76 -8.16 10.93
C LEU A 201 -16.80 -7.78 11.97
N ASP A 202 -18.06 -7.62 11.56
CA ASP A 202 -19.16 -7.52 12.51
C ASP A 202 -19.43 -8.84 13.24
N ILE A 203 -19.74 -8.74 14.54
CA ILE A 203 -20.27 -9.84 15.34
C ILE A 203 -21.70 -10.17 14.93
N GLY A 204 -22.51 -9.13 14.68
CA GLY A 204 -23.97 -9.18 14.54
C GLY A 204 -24.49 -9.65 13.18
N LEU A 205 -23.72 -10.44 12.42
CA LEU A 205 -24.04 -10.78 11.04
C LEU A 205 -25.24 -11.73 10.87
N PRO A 206 -25.98 -11.61 9.76
CA PRO A 206 -26.95 -12.63 9.35
C PRO A 206 -26.24 -13.94 8.99
N GLY A 207 -26.90 -15.05 9.31
CA GLY A 207 -26.47 -16.41 8.98
C GLY A 207 -25.40 -17.01 9.91
N MET A 208 -24.33 -16.27 10.22
CA MET A 208 -23.25 -16.78 11.08
C MET A 208 -22.66 -15.69 11.98
N ASN A 209 -22.60 -15.96 13.28
CA ASN A 209 -22.02 -15.06 14.27
C ASN A 209 -20.51 -14.84 14.01
N GLY A 210 -20.07 -13.58 14.00
CA GLY A 210 -18.68 -13.20 13.70
C GLY A 210 -17.64 -13.89 14.60
N VAL A 211 -17.94 -14.16 15.87
CA VAL A 211 -17.03 -14.87 16.79
C VAL A 211 -16.69 -16.29 16.29
N LYS A 212 -17.64 -16.96 15.63
CA LYS A 212 -17.38 -18.28 15.02
C LYS A 212 -16.48 -18.16 13.80
N ILE A 213 -16.62 -17.08 13.04
CA ILE A 213 -15.76 -16.79 11.88
C ILE A 213 -14.33 -16.53 12.36
N VAL A 214 -14.13 -15.75 13.43
CA VAL A 214 -12.79 -15.54 14.04
C VAL A 214 -12.14 -16.86 14.43
N SER A 215 -12.88 -17.72 15.15
CA SER A 215 -12.39 -19.05 15.54
C SER A 215 -12.00 -19.89 14.31
N SER A 216 -12.78 -19.83 13.23
CA SER A 216 -12.49 -20.51 11.96
C SER A 216 -11.28 -19.94 11.22
N ILE A 217 -11.02 -18.63 11.32
CA ILE A 217 -9.80 -18.01 10.79
C ILE A 217 -8.59 -18.49 11.61
N ARG A 218 -8.68 -18.49 12.94
CA ARG A 218 -7.55 -18.81 13.84
C ARG A 218 -7.15 -20.28 13.85
N SER A 219 -8.05 -21.19 13.45
CA SER A 219 -7.70 -22.59 13.24
C SER A 219 -6.82 -22.83 12.00
N LYS A 220 -6.75 -21.86 11.06
CA LYS A 220 -5.96 -21.97 9.83
C LYS A 220 -4.52 -21.47 10.04
N ALA A 221 -3.54 -22.29 9.68
CA ALA A 221 -2.11 -21.98 9.91
C ALA A 221 -1.63 -20.72 9.18
N ASN A 222 -2.07 -20.51 7.94
CA ASN A 222 -1.72 -19.36 7.10
C ASN A 222 -2.38 -18.04 7.54
N TRP A 223 -3.47 -18.09 8.29
CA TRP A 223 -4.21 -16.89 8.75
C TRP A 223 -3.86 -16.45 10.17
N LYS A 224 -3.03 -17.19 10.91
CA LYS A 224 -2.72 -16.92 12.33
C LYS A 224 -2.24 -15.49 12.58
N LYS A 225 -1.56 -14.88 11.62
CA LYS A 225 -0.99 -13.54 11.73
C LYS A 225 -1.90 -12.44 11.18
N THR A 226 -2.96 -12.78 10.44
CA THR A 226 -3.86 -11.78 9.87
C THR A 226 -4.58 -11.05 11.02
N PRO A 227 -4.41 -9.71 11.11
CA PRO A 227 -5.16 -8.89 12.04
C PRO A 227 -6.67 -9.02 11.81
N ILE A 228 -7.43 -9.19 12.89
CA ILE A 228 -8.89 -9.20 12.87
C ILE A 228 -9.37 -8.14 13.85
N VAL A 229 -10.14 -7.17 13.36
CA VAL A 229 -10.80 -6.15 14.17
C VAL A 229 -12.30 -6.39 14.14
N MET A 230 -12.88 -6.59 15.31
CA MET A 230 -14.30 -6.90 15.46
C MET A 230 -15.12 -5.63 15.62
N LEU A 231 -16.26 -5.53 14.92
CA LEU A 231 -17.27 -4.51 15.17
C LEU A 231 -18.34 -5.10 16.11
N THR A 232 -18.74 -4.35 17.13
CA THR A 232 -19.71 -4.82 18.13
C THR A 232 -20.70 -3.74 18.51
N SER A 233 -21.97 -4.06 18.67
CA SER A 233 -22.96 -3.14 19.26
C SER A 233 -22.98 -3.20 20.80
N SER A 234 -22.28 -4.16 21.41
CA SER A 234 -22.23 -4.32 22.87
C SER A 234 -21.04 -3.59 23.48
N THR A 235 -21.32 -2.85 24.55
CA THR A 235 -20.31 -2.23 25.43
C THR A 235 -20.03 -3.07 26.67
N GLU A 236 -20.73 -4.19 26.83
CA GLU A 236 -20.60 -5.03 28.02
C GLU A 236 -19.20 -5.66 28.09
N PRO A 237 -18.48 -5.53 29.22
CA PRO A 237 -17.12 -6.05 29.36
C PRO A 237 -17.00 -7.56 29.09
N THR A 238 -18.06 -8.32 29.33
CA THR A 238 -18.11 -9.77 29.07
C THR A 238 -18.10 -10.09 27.58
N ASP A 239 -18.84 -9.33 26.78
CA ASP A 239 -18.94 -9.55 25.34
C ASP A 239 -17.65 -9.13 24.64
N VAL A 240 -17.08 -8.01 25.07
CA VAL A 240 -15.76 -7.54 24.63
C VAL A 240 -14.68 -8.57 24.95
N LYS A 241 -14.66 -9.11 26.18
CA LYS A 241 -13.74 -10.19 26.55
C LYS A 241 -13.95 -11.44 25.70
N GLY A 242 -15.20 -11.80 25.40
CA GLY A 242 -15.54 -12.93 24.54
C GLY A 242 -14.98 -12.76 23.12
N ALA A 243 -15.16 -11.57 22.54
CA ALA A 243 -14.64 -11.23 21.22
C ALA A 243 -13.10 -11.33 21.17
N LEU A 244 -12.39 -10.76 22.14
CA LEU A 244 -10.93 -10.86 22.22
C LEU A 244 -10.45 -12.30 22.47
N SER A 245 -11.14 -13.05 23.33
CA SER A 245 -10.79 -14.44 23.64
C SER A 245 -10.95 -15.39 22.45
N SER A 246 -11.74 -15.00 21.43
CA SER A 246 -11.85 -15.76 20.18
C SER A 246 -10.59 -15.65 19.29
N GLY A 247 -9.67 -14.73 19.63
CA GLY A 247 -8.44 -14.49 18.89
C GLY A 247 -8.48 -13.25 18.00
N ALA A 248 -9.47 -12.37 18.17
CA ALA A 248 -9.47 -11.04 17.57
C ALA A 248 -8.31 -10.19 18.14
N ASN A 249 -7.77 -9.30 17.32
CA ASN A 249 -6.67 -8.42 17.71
C ASN A 249 -7.15 -7.13 18.36
N ASP A 250 -8.32 -6.65 17.94
CA ASP A 250 -8.97 -5.45 18.48
C ASP A 250 -10.49 -5.53 18.32
N TYR A 251 -11.18 -4.57 18.90
CA TYR A 251 -12.60 -4.35 18.70
C TYR A 251 -12.93 -2.86 18.61
N VAL A 252 -14.06 -2.56 17.97
CA VAL A 252 -14.63 -1.23 17.83
C VAL A 252 -16.12 -1.31 18.14
N VAL A 253 -16.59 -0.45 19.05
CA VAL A 253 -18.00 -0.41 19.47
C VAL A 253 -18.79 0.49 18.54
N LYS A 254 -19.92 0.01 18.02
CA LYS A 254 -20.92 0.78 17.27
C LYS A 254 -21.87 1.53 18.23
N PRO A 255 -22.23 2.79 17.94
CA PRO A 255 -21.64 3.65 16.91
C PRO A 255 -20.24 4.12 17.33
N PHE A 256 -19.31 4.15 16.38
CA PHE A 256 -17.92 4.59 16.63
C PHE A 256 -17.63 5.95 16.00
N ASN A 257 -16.68 6.66 16.61
CA ASN A 257 -16.08 7.85 16.02
C ASN A 257 -15.14 7.42 14.87
N ILE A 258 -15.22 8.11 13.73
CA ILE A 258 -14.43 7.82 12.53
C ILE A 258 -12.92 7.96 12.81
N ASP A 259 -12.50 8.98 13.55
CA ASP A 259 -11.10 9.22 13.88
C ASP A 259 -10.53 8.10 14.78
N ASP A 260 -11.33 7.57 15.71
CA ASP A 260 -10.92 6.41 16.54
C ASP A 260 -10.76 5.15 15.69
N PHE A 261 -11.71 4.89 14.79
CA PHE A 261 -11.62 3.77 13.86
C PHE A 261 -10.37 3.90 12.96
N GLU A 262 -10.13 5.07 12.37
CA GLU A 262 -8.96 5.34 11.54
C GLU A 262 -7.65 5.16 12.32
N ALA A 263 -7.56 5.68 13.54
CA ALA A 263 -6.39 5.53 14.40
C ALA A 263 -6.10 4.06 14.75
N ARG A 264 -7.13 3.23 14.91
CA ARG A 264 -6.99 1.79 15.13
C ARG A 264 -6.55 1.07 13.86
N MET A 265 -7.21 1.31 12.72
CA MET A 265 -6.85 0.68 11.44
C MET A 265 -5.40 0.99 11.06
N ALA A 266 -4.98 2.24 11.27
CA ALA A 266 -3.61 2.69 11.06
C ALA A 266 -2.55 1.80 11.74
N ARG A 267 -2.83 1.21 12.92
CA ARG A 267 -1.88 0.32 13.62
C ARG A 267 -1.61 -0.95 12.83
N TYR A 268 -2.63 -1.48 12.16
CA TYR A 268 -2.55 -2.72 11.41
C TYR A 268 -2.11 -2.48 9.96
N LEU A 269 -2.55 -1.38 9.35
CA LEU A 269 -2.30 -1.09 7.94
C LEU A 269 -0.90 -0.49 7.67
N ARG A 270 -0.30 0.20 8.66
CA ARG A 270 1.06 0.77 8.57
C ARG A 270 2.18 -0.25 8.86
N SER A 271 1.82 -1.47 9.25
CA SER A 271 2.81 -2.51 9.54
C SER A 271 3.33 -3.11 8.23
N ASP A 272 4.66 -3.08 8.14
CA ASP A 272 5.58 -3.53 7.08
C ASP A 272 5.56 -2.77 5.74
#